data_AF-A0A924H3A4-F1
#
_entry.id   AF-A0A924H3A4-F1
#
_cell.length_a   1.000
_cell.length_b   1.000
_cell.length_c   1.000
_cell.angle_alpha   90.00
_cell.angle_beta   90.00
_cell.angle_gamma   90.00
#
_symmetry.space_group_name_H-M   'P 1'
#
loop_
_entity.id
_entity.type
_entity.pdbx_description
1 polymer ?
#
loop_
_entity_poly.entity_id
_entity_poly.type
_entity_poly.pdbx_seq_one_letter_code
_entity_poly.pdbx_strand_id
1 'polypeptide(L)' 'LTIEPGIYVRPAEGVPEQFHNIGIRIEDDAAVTSDGCELMSRGVPVNGDEIEALMRG' A
#
# COMPACT_ATOMS: atom_id res chain seq x y z
N LEU A 1 -14.27 -0.97 7.72
CA LEU A 1 -14.20 -0.58 6.29
C LEU A 1 -12.77 -0.68 5.84
N THR A 2 -12.50 -0.88 4.57
CA THR A 2 -11.14 -0.97 4.02
C THR A 2 -10.63 0.42 3.63
N ILE A 3 -9.34 0.65 3.83
CA ILE A 3 -8.60 1.79 3.30
C ILE A 3 -7.55 1.21 2.35
N GLU A 4 -7.81 1.30 1.05
CA GLU A 4 -7.11 0.49 0.04
C GLU A 4 -6.60 1.28 -1.20
N PRO A 5 -5.81 2.36 -1.03
CA PRO A 5 -5.25 3.08 -2.17
C PRO A 5 -4.37 2.18 -3.04
N GLY A 6 -4.52 2.30 -4.36
CA GLY A 6 -3.70 1.58 -5.33
C GLY A 6 -3.40 2.38 -6.59
N ILE A 7 -2.29 2.03 -7.23
CA ILE A 7 -1.84 2.56 -8.51
C ILE A 7 -1.47 1.41 -9.43
N TYR A 8 -1.92 1.49 -10.68
CA TYR A 8 -1.68 0.49 -11.72
C TYR A 8 -1.22 1.20 -12.97
N VAL A 9 0.05 1.00 -13.34
CA VAL A 9 0.68 1.73 -14.44
C VAL A 9 0.79 0.81 -15.65
N ARG A 10 -0.06 1.06 -16.63
CA ARG A 10 0.04 0.41 -17.95
C ARG A 10 1.04 1.17 -18.83
N PRO A 11 1.72 0.48 -19.75
CA PRO A 11 2.46 1.14 -20.83
C PRO A 11 1.57 2.12 -21.59
N ALA A 12 2.04 3.36 -21.76
CA ALA A 12 1.38 4.40 -22.55
C ALA A 12 2.41 5.48 -22.96
N GLU A 13 2.08 6.26 -23.99
CA GLU A 13 2.88 7.43 -24.39
C GLU A 13 3.01 8.42 -23.23
N GLY A 14 4.23 8.91 -22.99
CA GLY A 14 4.54 9.84 -21.89
C GLY A 14 4.70 9.19 -20.51
N VAL A 15 4.49 7.86 -20.38
CA VAL A 15 4.78 7.12 -19.14
C VAL A 15 6.21 6.57 -19.21
N PRO A 16 7.10 6.90 -18.26
CA PRO A 16 8.45 6.35 -18.23
C PRO A 16 8.46 4.82 -18.15
N GLU A 17 9.32 4.17 -18.94
CA GLU A 17 9.37 2.70 -19.10
C GLU A 17 9.60 1.97 -17.77
N GLN A 18 10.38 2.56 -16.85
CA GLN A 18 10.66 1.96 -15.54
C GLN A 18 9.41 1.77 -14.67
N PHE A 19 8.29 2.42 -15.00
CA PHE A 19 7.03 2.26 -14.27
C PHE A 19 6.04 1.32 -14.96
N HIS A 20 6.36 0.81 -16.16
CA HIS A 20 5.43 -0.02 -16.92
C HIS A 20 5.12 -1.35 -16.23
N ASN A 21 3.86 -1.78 -16.32
CA ASN A 21 3.35 -3.04 -15.77
C ASN A 21 3.52 -3.19 -14.25
N ILE A 22 3.67 -2.08 -13.52
CA ILE A 22 3.72 -2.07 -12.06
C ILE A 22 2.32 -1.82 -11.50
N GLY A 23 1.89 -2.70 -10.59
CA GLY A 23 0.67 -2.54 -9.82
C GLY A 23 0.97 -2.64 -8.33
N ILE A 24 0.57 -1.64 -7.56
CA ILE A 24 0.77 -1.58 -6.10
C ILE A 24 -0.54 -1.17 -5.45
N ARG A 25 -0.96 -1.91 -4.41
CA ARG A 25 -2.06 -1.54 -3.52
C ARG A 25 -1.63 -1.81 -2.08
N ILE A 26 -1.91 -0.87 -1.19
CA ILE A 26 -1.72 -1.03 0.25
C ILE A 26 -3.11 -0.93 0.88
N GLU A 27 -3.46 -1.89 1.73
CA GLU A 27 -4.82 -2.07 2.22
C GLU A 27 -4.82 -2.36 3.72
N ASP A 28 -5.70 -1.66 4.45
CA ASP A 28 -5.96 -1.92 5.86
C ASP A 28 -7.43 -1.89 6.22
N ASP A 29 -7.79 -2.71 7.21
CA ASP A 29 -9.09 -2.70 7.85
C ASP A 29 -9.15 -1.65 8.95
N ALA A 30 -10.10 -0.73 8.84
CA ALA A 30 -10.36 0.32 9.81
C ALA A 30 -11.73 0.13 10.49
N ALA A 31 -11.73 0.17 11.82
CA ALA A 31 -12.93 0.32 12.65
C ALA A 31 -13.10 1.80 13.01
N VAL A 32 -14.22 2.40 12.63
CA VAL A 32 -14.53 3.79 13.02
C VAL A 32 -15.04 3.81 14.46
N THR A 33 -14.50 4.72 15.27
CA THR A 33 -14.85 4.91 16.67
C THR A 33 -15.41 6.33 16.88
N SER A 34 -15.83 6.65 18.11
CA SER A 34 -16.27 8.02 18.47
C SER A 34 -15.17 9.07 18.28
N ASP A 35 -13.91 8.67 18.41
CA ASP A 35 -12.76 9.58 18.48
C ASP A 35 -11.86 9.51 17.23
N GLY A 36 -12.22 8.67 16.24
CA GLY A 36 -11.46 8.52 15.00
C GLY A 36 -11.62 7.15 14.36
N CYS A 37 -10.51 6.50 14.03
CA CYS A 37 -10.49 5.13 13.53
C CYS A 37 -9.32 4.33 14.09
N GLU A 38 -9.56 3.05 14.34
CA GLU A 38 -8.54 2.06 14.71
C GLU A 38 -8.22 1.18 13.51
N LEU A 39 -6.93 0.98 13.21
CA LEU A 39 -6.48 0.09 12.15
C LEU A 39 -6.24 -1.32 12.72
N MET A 40 -7.05 -2.28 12.30
CA MET A 40 -7.05 -3.66 12.80
C MET A 40 -5.97 -4.54 12.17
N SER A 41 -5.47 -4.17 10.99
CA SER A 41 -4.50 -4.96 10.20
C SER A 41 -3.07 -4.40 10.17
N ARG A 42 -2.81 -3.30 10.90
CA ARG A 42 -1.52 -2.56 10.86
C ARG A 42 -0.31 -3.31 11.47
N GLY A 43 -0.49 -4.58 11.87
CA GLY A 43 0.59 -5.43 12.38
C GLY A 43 1.61 -5.86 11.34
N VAL A 44 1.32 -5.71 10.04
CA VAL A 44 2.25 -5.96 8.93
C VAL A 44 2.83 -4.62 8.45
N PRO A 45 4.16 -4.52 8.23
CA PRO A 45 4.77 -3.27 7.77
C PRO A 45 4.31 -2.93 6.35
N VAL A 46 4.07 -1.63 6.13
CA VAL A 46 3.72 -1.07 4.81
C VAL A 46 4.73 -0.03 4.33
N ASN A 47 5.60 0.45 5.22
CA ASN A 47 6.70 1.30 4.85
C ASN A 47 7.75 0.46 4.10
N GLY A 48 8.26 0.97 2.97
CA GLY A 48 9.26 0.29 2.16
C GLY A 48 10.48 -0.15 2.95
N ASP A 49 11.04 0.72 3.79
CA ASP A 49 12.24 0.42 4.58
C ASP A 49 12.00 -0.72 5.59
N GLU A 50 10.81 -0.74 6.21
CA GLU A 50 10.41 -1.78 7.17
C GLU A 50 10.13 -3.12 6.48
N ILE A 51 9.49 -3.10 5.30
CA ILE A 51 9.29 -4.29 4.47
C ILE A 51 10.64 -4.87 4.08
N GLU A 52 11.55 -4.03 3.58
CA GLU A 52 12.88 -4.50 3.18
C GLU A 52 13.66 -5.05 4.38
N ALA A 53 13.60 -4.41 5.54
CA ALA A 53 14.22 -4.91 6.76
C ALA A 53 13.65 -6.29 7.14
N LEU A 54 12.33 -6.45 7.14
CA LEU A 54 11.66 -7.72 7.42
C LEU A 54 12.06 -8.82 6.42
N MET A 55 12.20 -8.49 5.13
CA MET A 55 12.61 -9.44 4.09
C MET A 55 14.07 -9.88 4.21
N ARG A 56 14.93 -9.06 4.83
CA ARG A 56 16.36 -9.35 5.04
C ARG A 56 16.62 -10.26 6.27
N GLY A 57 15.69 -10.31 7.24
CA GLY A 57 15.77 -11.13 8.46
C GLY A 57 16.15 -10.35 9.71
#